data_AF-A0A962ZSH4-F1
#
_entry.id   AF-A0A962ZSH4-F1
#
_cell.length_a   1.000
_cell.length_b   1.000
_cell.length_c   1.000
_cell.angle_alpha   90.00
_cell.angle_beta   90.00
_cell.angle_gamma   90.00
#
_symmetry.space_group_name_H-M   'P 1'
#
loop_
_entity.id
_entity.type
_entity.pdbx_description
1 polymer ?
#
loop_
_entity_poly.entity_id
_entity_poly.type
_entity_poly.pdbx_seq_one_letter_code
_entity_poly.pdbx_strand_id
1 'polypeptide(L)'
;MKADNRMNWLIAFALTGWLLWLLAPVLTPFVAAALLAYIGDPLADRLQKFRLPRTLAVVAVFVLTLLCLALLLLLVVPLIQTQVGALLDALPGIIAQVEEVWLPKVSDFIGVEPGDDIGIAAFLDRYRDMAGSWGAKILLSLSRSSGALAAAVFSLFLVPILTFYLLRD
;
A
#
# COMPACT_ATOMS: atom_id res chain seq x y z
N MET A 1 -19.06 -32.84 28.06
CA MET A 1 -17.94 -33.10 27.13
C MET A 1 -18.17 -32.43 25.76
N LYS A 2 -18.36 -31.09 25.72
CA LYS A 2 -18.57 -30.29 24.48
C LYS A 2 -17.53 -29.15 24.32
N ALA A 3 -16.64 -28.99 25.30
CA ALA A 3 -15.62 -27.96 25.32
C ALA A 3 -14.44 -28.30 24.37
N ASP A 4 -14.17 -29.58 24.17
CA ASP A 4 -12.98 -30.05 23.44
C ASP A 4 -13.02 -29.68 21.95
N ASN A 5 -14.18 -29.77 21.29
CA ASN A 5 -14.28 -29.43 19.88
C ASN A 5 -14.05 -27.92 19.65
N ARG A 6 -14.67 -27.05 20.46
CA ARG A 6 -14.48 -25.59 20.33
C ARG A 6 -13.02 -25.19 20.58
N MET A 7 -12.38 -25.81 21.57
CA MET A 7 -10.96 -25.59 21.87
C MET A 7 -10.06 -26.05 20.71
N ASN A 8 -10.35 -27.22 20.11
CA ASN A 8 -9.59 -27.72 18.96
C ASN A 8 -9.69 -26.81 17.73
N TRP A 9 -10.86 -26.23 17.45
CA TRP A 9 -11.02 -25.26 16.37
C TRP A 9 -10.25 -23.96 16.62
N LEU A 10 -10.22 -23.47 17.87
CA LEU A 10 -9.41 -22.31 18.25
C LEU A 10 -7.92 -22.59 18.11
N ILE A 11 -7.46 -23.77 18.56
CA ILE A 11 -6.07 -24.21 18.41
C ILE A 11 -5.71 -24.35 16.93
N ALA A 12 -6.58 -24.96 16.11
CA ALA A 12 -6.36 -25.08 14.67
C ALA A 12 -6.25 -23.72 14.00
N PHE A 13 -7.16 -22.78 14.30
CA PHE A 13 -7.13 -21.43 13.76
C PHE A 13 -5.86 -20.67 14.18
N ALA A 14 -5.47 -20.78 15.45
CA ALA A 14 -4.24 -20.16 15.95
C ALA A 14 -2.98 -20.75 15.27
N LEU A 15 -2.92 -22.07 15.09
CA LEU A 15 -1.83 -22.76 14.38
C LEU A 15 -1.78 -22.35 12.91
N THR A 16 -2.91 -22.30 12.22
CA THR A 16 -2.99 -21.85 10.83
C THR A 16 -2.56 -20.39 10.72
N GLY A 17 -3.06 -19.51 11.58
CA GLY A 17 -2.67 -18.10 11.61
C GLY A 17 -1.17 -17.91 11.88
N TRP A 18 -0.62 -18.68 12.81
CA TRP A 18 0.82 -18.70 13.11
C TRP A 18 1.64 -19.16 11.91
N LEU A 19 1.22 -20.24 11.25
CA LEU A 19 1.89 -20.78 10.07
C LEU A 19 1.83 -19.80 8.89
N LEU A 20 0.67 -19.18 8.66
CA LEU A 20 0.50 -18.13 7.65
C LEU A 20 1.37 -16.93 7.94
N TRP A 21 1.51 -16.53 9.20
CA TRP A 21 2.41 -15.44 9.59
C TRP A 21 3.88 -15.79 9.29
N LEU A 22 4.29 -17.04 9.55
CA LEU A 22 5.63 -17.52 9.24
C LEU A 22 5.91 -17.57 7.72
N LEU A 23 4.90 -17.97 6.94
CA LEU A 23 4.99 -18.07 5.48
C LEU A 23 4.68 -16.76 4.74
N ALA A 24 4.16 -15.73 5.43
CA ALA A 24 3.76 -14.47 4.80
C ALA A 24 4.86 -13.86 3.91
N PRO A 25 6.16 -13.83 4.30
CA PRO A 25 7.22 -13.30 3.44
C PRO A 25 7.39 -14.08 2.12
N VAL A 26 7.10 -15.39 2.14
CA VAL A 26 7.18 -16.26 0.97
C VAL A 26 5.89 -16.17 0.14
N LEU A 27 4.72 -16.05 0.78
CA LEU A 27 3.43 -15.94 0.09
C LEU A 27 3.24 -14.58 -0.60
N THR A 28 3.79 -13.51 -0.03
CA THR A 28 3.65 -12.14 -0.55
C THR A 28 4.03 -12.03 -2.04
N PRO A 29 5.21 -12.51 -2.51
CA PRO A 29 5.53 -12.46 -3.94
C PRO A 29 4.61 -13.31 -4.82
N PHE A 30 4.08 -14.44 -4.33
CA PHE A 30 3.13 -15.25 -5.10
C PHE A 30 1.79 -14.55 -5.28
N VAL A 31 1.26 -13.96 -4.21
CA VAL A 31 0.00 -13.19 -4.27
C VAL A 31 0.16 -11.97 -5.16
N ALA A 32 1.27 -11.24 -5.04
CA ALA A 32 1.57 -10.10 -5.91
C ALA A 32 1.62 -10.52 -7.38
N ALA A 33 2.33 -11.62 -7.69
CA ALA A 33 2.40 -12.14 -9.05
C ALA A 33 1.04 -12.58 -9.60
N ALA A 34 0.23 -13.25 -8.78
CA ALA A 34 -1.12 -13.66 -9.16
C ALA A 34 -2.05 -12.47 -9.44
N LEU A 35 -1.96 -11.40 -8.63
CA LEU A 35 -2.71 -10.17 -8.88
C LEU A 35 -2.29 -9.50 -10.20
N LEU A 36 -0.98 -9.42 -10.46
CA LEU A 36 -0.48 -8.86 -11.71
C LEU A 36 -0.89 -9.71 -12.93
N ALA A 37 -0.81 -11.03 -12.82
CA ALA A 37 -1.24 -11.95 -13.87
C ALA A 37 -2.74 -11.81 -14.14
N TYR A 38 -3.57 -11.75 -13.10
CA TYR A 38 -5.02 -11.55 -13.24
C TYR A 38 -5.37 -10.23 -13.95
N ILE A 39 -4.63 -9.16 -13.69
CA ILE A 39 -4.83 -7.87 -14.38
C ILE A 39 -4.33 -7.96 -15.84
N GLY A 40 -3.24 -8.68 -16.09
CA GLY A 40 -2.61 -8.84 -17.40
C GLY A 40 -3.34 -9.81 -18.34
N ASP A 41 -3.97 -10.85 -17.82
CA ASP A 41 -4.67 -11.91 -18.58
C ASP A 41 -5.64 -11.36 -19.65
N PRO A 42 -6.60 -10.47 -19.32
CA PRO A 42 -7.54 -9.95 -20.32
C PRO A 42 -6.85 -9.14 -21.42
N LEU A 43 -5.69 -8.54 -21.13
CA LEU A 43 -4.87 -7.85 -22.14
C LEU A 43 -4.16 -8.86 -23.04
N ALA A 44 -3.65 -9.96 -22.48
CA ALA A 44 -3.01 -11.04 -23.23
C ALA A 44 -4.00 -11.72 -24.20
N ASP A 45 -5.21 -12.02 -23.74
CA ASP A 45 -6.28 -12.60 -24.56
C ASP A 45 -6.65 -11.70 -25.75
N ARG A 46 -6.69 -10.37 -25.54
CA ARG A 46 -6.93 -9.42 -26.63
C ARG A 46 -5.80 -9.40 -27.65
N LEU A 47 -4.56 -9.57 -27.21
CA LEU A 47 -3.39 -9.59 -28.08
C LEU A 47 -3.27 -10.89 -28.89
N GLN A 48 -3.68 -12.03 -28.33
CA GLN A 48 -3.73 -13.31 -29.05
C GLN A 48 -4.70 -13.29 -30.25
N LYS A 49 -5.76 -12.47 -30.19
CA LYS A 49 -6.69 -12.28 -31.33
C LYS A 49 -6.02 -11.70 -32.58
N PHE A 50 -4.84 -11.10 -32.46
CA PHE A 50 -4.06 -10.58 -33.57
C PHE A 50 -3.12 -11.62 -34.23
N ARG A 51 -3.35 -12.92 -34.01
CA ARG A 51 -2.54 -14.04 -34.56
C ARG A 51 -1.06 -14.03 -34.14
N LEU A 52 -0.72 -13.40 -33.01
CA LEU A 52 0.61 -13.48 -32.43
C LEU A 52 0.83 -14.89 -31.84
N PRO A 53 2.06 -15.46 -31.96
CA PRO A 53 2.38 -16.68 -31.24
C PRO A 53 2.29 -16.43 -29.73
N ARG A 54 1.69 -17.38 -29.00
CA ARG A 54 1.34 -17.27 -27.56
C ARG A 54 2.46 -16.65 -26.70
N THR A 55 3.70 -17.07 -26.93
CA THR A 55 4.87 -16.54 -26.20
C THR A 55 5.15 -15.05 -26.44
N LEU A 56 5.05 -14.57 -27.68
CA LEU A 56 5.25 -13.14 -27.99
C LEU A 56 4.12 -12.29 -27.42
N ALA A 57 2.88 -12.79 -27.46
CA ALA A 57 1.74 -12.10 -26.86
C ALA A 57 1.94 -11.91 -25.35
N VAL A 58 2.35 -12.97 -24.64
CA VAL A 58 2.59 -12.94 -23.19
C VAL A 58 3.74 -12.02 -22.82
N VAL A 59 4.88 -12.08 -23.53
CA VAL A 59 6.02 -11.18 -23.28
C VAL A 59 5.61 -9.71 -23.48
N ALA A 60 4.92 -9.41 -24.57
CA ALA A 60 4.49 -8.05 -24.88
C ALA A 60 3.53 -7.51 -23.80
N VAL A 61 2.54 -8.30 -23.39
CA VAL A 61 1.60 -7.91 -22.34
C VAL A 61 2.28 -7.78 -20.99
N PHE A 62 3.19 -8.68 -20.64
CA PHE A 62 3.95 -8.60 -19.41
C PHE A 62 4.76 -7.29 -19.30
N VAL A 63 5.52 -6.96 -20.35
CA VAL A 63 6.31 -5.71 -20.41
C VAL A 63 5.38 -4.50 -20.37
N LEU A 64 4.29 -4.50 -21.13
CA LEU A 64 3.33 -3.40 -21.16
C LEU A 64 2.63 -3.19 -19.82
N THR A 65 2.29 -4.28 -19.13
CA THR A 65 1.65 -4.25 -17.80
C THR A 65 2.59 -3.67 -16.76
N LEU A 66 3.85 -4.13 -16.73
CA LEU A 66 4.86 -3.57 -15.82
C LEU A 66 5.15 -2.09 -16.12
N LEU A 67 5.27 -1.72 -17.40
CA LEU A 67 5.52 -0.34 -17.79
C LEU A 67 4.35 0.57 -17.42
N CYS A 68 3.11 0.14 -17.70
CA CYS A 68 1.89 0.85 -17.32
C CYS A 68 1.80 1.03 -15.80
N LEU A 69 2.05 -0.03 -15.04
CA LEU A 69 2.04 0.03 -13.57
C LEU A 69 3.12 0.98 -13.04
N ALA A 70 4.34 0.91 -13.55
CA ALA A 70 5.43 1.79 -13.17
C ALA A 70 5.11 3.25 -13.48
N LEU A 71 4.56 3.53 -14.67
CA LEU A 71 4.14 4.87 -15.08
C LEU A 71 3.00 5.38 -14.18
N LEU A 72 2.01 4.54 -13.90
CA LEU A 72 0.90 4.87 -13.02
C LEU A 72 1.41 5.24 -11.62
N LEU A 73 2.31 4.45 -11.03
CA LEU A 73 2.92 4.80 -9.75
C LEU A 73 3.71 6.10 -9.84
N LEU A 74 4.51 6.28 -10.89
CA LEU A 74 5.33 7.47 -11.08
C LEU A 74 4.51 8.76 -11.26
N LEU A 75 3.28 8.68 -11.80
CA LEU A 75 2.38 9.83 -11.92
C LEU A 75 1.49 10.01 -10.69
N VAL A 76 0.88 8.93 -10.20
CA VAL A 76 -0.12 8.98 -9.12
C VAL A 76 0.52 9.29 -7.78
N VAL A 77 1.69 8.74 -7.47
CA VAL A 77 2.39 9.00 -6.19
C VAL A 77 2.69 10.49 -6.00
N PRO A 78 3.36 11.22 -6.92
CA PRO A 78 3.62 12.65 -6.73
C PRO A 78 2.33 13.48 -6.79
N LEU A 79 1.33 13.05 -7.57
CA LEU A 79 0.03 13.71 -7.59
C LEU A 79 -0.65 13.63 -6.21
N ILE A 80 -0.64 12.46 -5.56
CA ILE A 80 -1.16 12.31 -4.20
C ILE A 80 -0.34 13.14 -3.22
N GLN A 81 1.00 13.13 -3.32
CA GLN A 81 1.86 13.93 -2.44
C GLN A 81 1.54 15.42 -2.51
N THR A 82 1.36 15.95 -3.73
CA THR A 82 1.00 17.37 -3.93
C THR A 82 -0.40 17.68 -3.44
N GLN A 83 -1.38 16.81 -3.69
CA GLN A 83 -2.76 16.99 -3.19
C GLN A 83 -2.83 16.98 -1.66
N VAL A 84 -2.16 16.01 -1.02
CA VAL A 84 -2.12 15.94 0.43
C VAL A 84 -1.32 17.11 1.02
N GLY A 85 -0.19 17.47 0.41
CA GLY A 85 0.59 18.65 0.80
C GLY A 85 -0.25 19.92 0.77
N ALA A 86 -0.98 20.17 -0.31
CA ALA A 86 -1.88 21.33 -0.44
C ALA A 86 -3.00 21.34 0.61
N LEU A 87 -3.57 20.18 0.94
CA LEU A 87 -4.55 20.06 2.02
C LEU A 87 -3.95 20.41 3.38
N LEU A 88 -2.74 19.93 3.67
CA LEU A 88 -2.04 20.20 4.92
C LEU A 88 -1.61 21.67 5.03
N ASP A 89 -1.24 22.30 3.92
CA ASP A 89 -0.91 23.73 3.87
C ASP A 89 -2.18 24.60 4.04
N ALA A 90 -3.35 24.12 3.61
CA ALA A 90 -4.63 24.80 3.80
C ALA A 90 -5.21 24.65 5.22
N LEU A 91 -4.89 23.55 5.93
CA LEU A 91 -5.37 23.29 7.29
C LEU A 91 -5.17 24.44 8.29
N PRO A 92 -3.97 25.05 8.45
CA PRO A 92 -3.79 26.15 9.40
C PRO A 92 -4.74 27.33 9.12
N GLY A 93 -5.00 27.65 7.86
CA GLY A 93 -5.96 28.69 7.48
C GLY A 93 -7.42 28.31 7.80
N ILE A 94 -7.77 27.03 7.64
CA ILE A 94 -9.10 26.51 8.03
C ILE A 94 -9.27 26.58 9.56
N ILE A 95 -8.24 26.23 10.31
CA ILE A 95 -8.25 26.25 11.79
C ILE A 95 -8.37 27.68 12.29
N ALA A 96 -7.58 28.61 11.76
CA ALA A 96 -7.69 30.03 12.10
C ALA A 96 -9.10 30.57 11.86
N GLN A 97 -9.74 30.21 10.74
CA GLN A 97 -11.15 30.60 10.49
C GLN A 97 -12.12 29.98 11.49
N VAL A 98 -11.91 28.71 11.87
CA VAL A 98 -12.71 28.04 12.91
C VAL A 98 -12.53 28.74 14.26
N GLU A 99 -11.30 29.10 14.63
CA GLU A 99 -11.00 29.79 15.89
C GLU A 99 -11.53 31.23 15.93
N GLU A 100 -11.38 32.00 14.85
CA GLU A 100 -11.77 33.41 14.83
C GLU A 100 -13.28 33.62 14.61
N VAL A 101 -13.97 32.72 13.90
CA VAL A 101 -15.35 32.94 13.47
C VAL A 101 -16.35 31.98 14.13
N TRP A 102 -15.95 30.73 14.35
CA TRP A 102 -16.86 29.68 14.79
C TRP A 102 -16.76 29.40 16.30
N LEU A 103 -15.55 29.35 16.87
CA LEU A 103 -15.36 29.21 18.31
C LEU A 103 -16.09 30.29 19.12
N PRO A 104 -16.00 31.61 18.82
CA PRO A 104 -16.71 32.62 19.59
C PRO A 104 -18.24 32.45 19.56
N LYS A 105 -18.80 32.08 18.40
CA LYS A 105 -20.25 31.83 18.27
C LYS A 105 -20.72 30.60 19.05
N VAL A 106 -19.86 29.58 19.13
CA VAL A 106 -20.13 28.35 19.87
C VAL A 106 -19.90 28.55 21.37
N SER A 107 -18.87 29.28 21.78
CA SER A 107 -18.60 29.62 23.18
C SER A 107 -19.67 30.54 23.75
N ASP A 108 -20.19 31.49 22.95
CA ASP A 108 -21.33 32.34 23.36
C ASP A 108 -22.62 31.52 23.57
N PHE A 109 -22.76 30.39 22.86
CA PHE A 109 -23.93 29.52 22.95
C PHE A 109 -23.82 28.47 24.07
N ILE A 110 -22.60 28.01 24.38
CA ILE A 110 -22.34 26.87 25.29
C ILE A 110 -21.67 27.32 26.61
N GLY A 111 -21.12 28.53 26.69
CA GLY A 111 -20.52 29.11 27.90
C GLY A 111 -19.19 28.48 28.34
N VAL A 112 -18.48 27.82 27.43
CA VAL A 112 -17.20 27.15 27.69
C VAL A 112 -16.11 27.83 26.86
N GLU A 113 -15.05 28.29 27.52
CA GLU A 113 -13.86 28.86 26.85
C GLU A 113 -13.10 27.75 26.09
N PRO A 114 -12.70 27.99 24.83
CA PRO A 114 -11.93 27.00 24.08
C PRO A 114 -10.54 26.80 24.70
N GLY A 115 -10.07 25.55 24.77
CA GLY A 115 -8.71 25.22 25.19
C GLY A 115 -7.67 25.58 24.10
N ASP A 116 -6.52 26.07 24.55
CA ASP A 116 -5.52 26.83 23.78
C ASP A 116 -4.64 26.01 22.81
N ASP A 117 -4.77 24.68 22.74
CA ASP A 117 -3.93 23.88 21.85
C ASP A 117 -4.61 22.60 21.38
N ILE A 118 -5.06 22.60 20.13
CA ILE A 118 -5.62 21.43 19.45
C ILE A 118 -4.51 20.51 18.89
N GLY A 119 -3.23 20.83 19.10
CA GLY A 119 -2.07 19.99 18.75
C GLY A 119 -1.85 19.82 17.23
N ILE A 120 -2.51 20.66 16.41
CA ILE A 120 -2.52 20.47 14.96
C ILE A 120 -1.16 20.81 14.34
N ALA A 121 -0.44 21.80 14.89
CA ALA A 121 0.92 22.11 14.46
C ALA A 121 1.86 20.88 14.62
N ALA A 122 1.79 20.19 15.75
CA ALA A 122 2.58 18.98 15.99
C ALA A 122 2.19 17.82 15.06
N PHE A 123 0.91 17.73 14.67
CA PHE A 123 0.43 16.75 13.68
C PHE A 123 0.97 17.05 12.27
N LEU A 124 0.96 18.33 11.86
CA LEU A 124 1.47 18.77 10.56
C LEU A 124 2.96 18.51 10.41
N ASP A 125 3.76 18.83 11.43
CA ASP A 125 5.21 18.57 11.44
C ASP A 125 5.51 17.07 11.35
N ARG A 126 4.83 16.25 12.16
CA ARG A 126 4.98 14.79 12.10
C ARG A 126 4.63 14.22 10.72
N TYR A 127 3.59 14.75 10.06
CA TYR A 127 3.21 14.28 8.74
C TYR A 127 4.25 14.66 7.68
N ARG A 128 4.73 15.91 7.68
CA ARG A 128 5.80 16.36 6.75
C ARG A 128 7.04 15.49 6.86
N ASP A 129 7.46 15.20 8.09
CA ASP A 129 8.58 14.30 8.36
C ASP A 129 8.29 12.87 7.88
N MET A 130 7.07 12.38 8.07
CA MET A 130 6.68 11.02 7.68
C MET A 130 6.60 10.84 6.15
N ALA A 131 6.04 11.82 5.44
CA ALA A 131 5.90 11.81 3.99
C ALA A 131 7.28 11.86 3.29
N GLY A 132 8.20 12.69 3.77
CA GLY A 132 9.55 12.78 3.21
C GLY A 132 10.45 11.58 3.54
N SER A 133 10.21 10.91 4.67
CA SER A 133 11.10 9.84 5.15
C SER A 133 10.67 8.43 4.76
N TRP A 134 9.49 8.21 4.17
CA TRP A 134 8.95 6.85 3.99
C TRP A 134 9.84 5.98 3.09
N GLY A 135 10.29 6.51 1.95
CA GLY A 135 11.23 5.80 1.06
C GLY A 135 12.58 5.53 1.72
N ALA A 136 13.13 6.52 2.44
CA ALA A 136 14.37 6.35 3.20
C ALA A 136 14.23 5.31 4.33
N LYS A 137 13.08 5.27 5.02
CA LYS A 137 12.77 4.29 6.07
C LYS A 137 12.66 2.88 5.52
N ILE A 138 12.04 2.68 4.35
CA ILE A 138 11.97 1.38 3.70
C ILE A 138 13.38 0.91 3.31
N LEU A 139 14.18 1.78 2.68
CA LEU A 139 15.57 1.47 2.32
C LEU A 139 16.45 1.18 3.54
N LEU A 140 16.31 1.96 4.62
CA LEU A 140 17.01 1.74 5.88
C LEU A 140 16.55 0.47 6.59
N SER A 141 15.27 0.13 6.53
CA SER A 141 14.73 -1.08 7.15
C SER A 141 15.18 -2.34 6.40
N LEU A 142 15.25 -2.26 5.07
CA LEU A 142 15.84 -3.29 4.24
C LEU A 142 17.33 -3.43 4.57
N SER A 143 18.11 -2.35 4.50
CA SER A 143 19.56 -2.41 4.70
C SER A 143 19.99 -2.93 6.09
N ARG A 144 19.18 -2.69 7.12
CA ARG A 144 19.46 -3.17 8.49
C ARG A 144 19.14 -4.65 8.70
N SER A 145 18.31 -5.28 7.85
CA SER A 145 17.90 -6.66 8.00
C SER A 145 18.41 -7.50 6.83
N SER A 146 19.44 -8.31 7.08
CA SER A 146 19.98 -9.25 6.09
C SER A 146 18.90 -10.21 5.55
N GLY A 147 17.96 -10.64 6.40
CA GLY A 147 16.81 -11.44 6.00
C GLY A 147 15.81 -10.67 5.12
N ALA A 148 15.56 -9.38 5.41
CA ALA A 148 14.69 -8.55 4.59
C ALA A 148 15.32 -8.23 3.23
N LEU A 149 16.64 -8.01 3.16
CA LEU A 149 17.35 -7.85 1.89
C LEU A 149 17.24 -9.12 1.05
N ALA A 150 17.50 -10.28 1.63
CA ALA A 150 17.35 -11.55 0.93
C ALA A 150 15.91 -11.70 0.39
N ALA A 151 14.90 -11.49 1.23
CA ALA A 151 13.50 -11.55 0.84
C ALA A 151 13.15 -10.54 -0.28
N ALA A 152 13.68 -9.32 -0.22
CA ALA A 152 13.46 -8.29 -1.23
C ALA A 152 14.11 -8.66 -2.56
N VAL A 153 15.35 -9.16 -2.55
CA VAL A 153 16.04 -9.65 -3.76
C VAL A 153 15.28 -10.83 -4.35
N PHE A 154 14.91 -11.81 -3.53
CA PHE A 154 14.09 -12.94 -3.98
C PHE A 154 12.79 -12.44 -4.61
N SER A 155 12.03 -11.58 -3.92
CA SER A 155 10.77 -11.03 -4.41
C SER A 155 10.94 -10.25 -5.72
N LEU A 156 12.01 -9.46 -5.84
CA LEU A 156 12.33 -8.68 -7.04
C LEU A 156 12.50 -9.56 -8.28
N PHE A 157 13.03 -10.78 -8.14
CA PHE A 157 13.13 -11.74 -9.23
C PHE A 157 11.89 -12.64 -9.35
N LEU A 158 11.35 -13.11 -8.23
CA LEU A 158 10.24 -14.07 -8.20
C LEU A 158 8.96 -13.47 -8.76
N VAL A 159 8.61 -12.23 -8.38
CA VAL A 159 7.36 -11.60 -8.81
C VAL A 159 7.29 -11.47 -10.34
N PRO A 160 8.30 -10.90 -11.03
CA PRO A 160 8.33 -10.90 -12.49
C PRO A 160 8.23 -12.28 -13.12
N ILE A 161 9.01 -13.25 -12.62
CA ILE A 161 9.07 -14.60 -13.20
C ILE A 161 7.74 -15.33 -13.02
N LEU A 162 7.16 -15.28 -11.82
CA LEU A 162 5.87 -15.91 -11.52
C LEU A 162 4.73 -15.25 -12.29
N THR A 163 4.73 -13.92 -12.41
CA THR A 163 3.72 -13.21 -13.19
C THR A 163 3.78 -13.64 -14.65
N PHE A 164 4.98 -13.71 -15.23
CA PHE A 164 5.17 -14.19 -16.59
C PHE A 164 4.70 -15.64 -16.77
N TYR A 165 5.02 -16.50 -15.80
CA TYR A 165 4.61 -17.90 -15.85
C TYR A 165 3.08 -18.04 -15.76
N LEU A 166 2.44 -17.36 -14.81
CA LEU A 166 0.99 -17.38 -14.62
C LEU A 166 0.22 -16.77 -15.80
N LEU A 167 0.76 -15.72 -16.42
CA LEU A 167 0.18 -15.12 -17.64
C LEU A 167 0.38 -16.02 -18.88
N ARG A 168 1.42 -16.87 -18.84
CA ARG A 168 1.73 -17.77 -19.95
C ARG A 168 0.81 -18.98 -19.97
N ASP A 169 0.52 -19.56 -18.81
CA ASP A 169 -0.13 -20.87 -18.62
C ASP A 169 -1.66 -20.78 -18.68
#